data_AF-A0A843A932-F1
#
_entry.id   AF-A0A843A932-F1
#
_cell.length_a   1.000
_cell.length_b   1.000
_cell.length_c   1.000
_cell.angle_alpha   90.00
_cell.angle_beta   90.00
_cell.angle_gamma   90.00
#
_symmetry.space_group_name_H-M   'P 1'
#
loop_
_entity.id
_entity.type
_entity.pdbx_description
1 polymer ?
#
loop_
_entity_poly.entity_id
_entity_poly.type
_entity_poly.pdbx_seq_one_letter_code
_entity_poly.pdbx_strand_id
1 'polypeptide(L)'
;MKLWKSSICLVGFAVLVLSCFTASASSIKDGTNDIWHWAQSGTAWSWRGNVGDKPNIDITEVSYSANENKLTLTLEVKGTIQSSEKILYYAYYNSTDTEYTLMWSNGTGYGWATKEGSYDEGQNLTVSEGKISVEFNVLGDTSKVDLWGYAVEYTTFGGQTTNEWWGDWAPDQKFTYDTGTPGNNETPGNDSSPPEKKTPGFEVVAVIAAVAIALILVRRRR
;
A
#
# COMPACT_ATOMS: atom_id res chain seq x y z
N MET A 1 38.07 -36.67 -32.00
CA MET A 1 37.67 -35.24 -31.99
C MET A 1 36.22 -35.08 -32.48
N LYS A 2 35.19 -35.30 -31.63
CA LYS A 2 33.78 -35.01 -31.97
C LYS A 2 32.91 -34.51 -30.79
N LEU A 3 33.44 -34.47 -29.57
CA LEU A 3 32.65 -34.12 -28.37
C LEU A 3 32.45 -32.61 -28.18
N TRP A 4 33.36 -31.76 -28.66
CA TRP A 4 33.26 -30.31 -28.46
C TRP A 4 32.12 -29.63 -29.22
N LYS A 5 31.66 -30.19 -30.35
CA LYS A 5 30.53 -29.64 -31.10
C LYS A 5 29.19 -29.90 -30.38
N SER A 6 29.07 -31.03 -29.68
CA SER A 6 27.87 -31.37 -28.91
C SER A 6 27.73 -30.53 -27.64
N SER A 7 28.85 -30.19 -26.98
CA SER A 7 28.84 -29.33 -25.78
C SER A 7 28.38 -27.90 -26.07
N ILE A 8 28.75 -27.33 -27.22
CA ILE A 8 28.32 -25.98 -27.63
C ILE A 8 26.81 -25.93 -27.89
N CYS A 9 26.24 -26.95 -28.52
CA CYS A 9 24.78 -27.04 -28.73
C CYS A 9 24.01 -27.18 -27.41
N LEU A 10 24.53 -27.95 -26.45
CA LEU A 10 23.90 -28.14 -25.13
C LEU A 10 23.89 -26.85 -24.29
N VAL A 11 24.98 -26.08 -24.31
CA VAL A 11 25.05 -24.77 -23.63
C VAL A 11 24.12 -23.77 -24.31
N GLY A 12 24.09 -23.73 -25.64
CA GLY A 12 23.17 -22.86 -26.39
C GLY A 12 21.69 -23.17 -26.11
N PHE A 13 21.33 -24.46 -26.02
CA PHE A 13 19.97 -24.88 -25.66
C PHE A 13 19.63 -24.56 -24.21
N ALA A 14 20.56 -24.76 -23.27
CA ALA A 14 20.35 -24.41 -21.87
C ALA A 14 20.13 -22.90 -21.67
N VAL A 15 20.88 -22.04 -22.37
CA VAL A 15 20.70 -20.58 -22.34
C VAL A 15 19.34 -20.16 -22.92
N LEU A 16 18.88 -20.81 -23.99
CA LEU A 16 17.57 -20.58 -24.59
C LEU A 16 16.41 -21.03 -23.70
N VAL A 17 16.54 -22.16 -23.01
CA VAL A 17 15.52 -22.67 -22.08
C VAL A 17 15.46 -21.82 -20.81
N LEU A 18 16.59 -21.30 -20.33
CA LEU A 18 16.63 -20.39 -19.18
C LEU A 18 16.07 -18.99 -19.48
N SER A 19 16.02 -18.58 -20.75
CA SER A 19 15.44 -17.29 -21.16
C SER A 19 13.91 -17.26 -21.25
N CYS A 20 13.22 -18.38 -21.02
CA CYS A 20 11.75 -18.45 -21.12
C CYS A 20 11.01 -18.05 -19.84
N PHE A 21 11.70 -17.82 -18.73
CA PHE A 21 11.06 -17.38 -17.48
C PHE A 21 10.91 -15.85 -17.49
N THR A 22 9.70 -15.37 -17.76
CA THR A 22 9.37 -13.94 -17.61
C THR A 22 9.16 -13.63 -16.13
N ALA A 23 10.19 -13.12 -15.46
CA ALA A 23 10.03 -12.46 -14.17
C ALA A 23 9.69 -10.98 -14.41
N SER A 24 8.63 -10.48 -13.78
CA SER A 24 8.29 -9.07 -13.78
C SER A 24 8.60 -8.48 -12.40
N ALA A 25 9.16 -7.27 -12.36
CA ALA A 25 9.39 -6.56 -11.11
C ALA A 25 9.32 -5.06 -11.38
N SER A 26 8.69 -4.33 -10.46
CA SER A 26 8.69 -2.86 -10.48
C SER A 26 8.52 -2.33 -9.07
N SER A 27 9.09 -1.15 -8.85
CA SER A 27 8.94 -0.38 -7.63
C SER A 27 8.44 1.02 -7.93
N ILE A 28 7.85 1.64 -6.91
CA ILE A 28 7.61 3.08 -6.80
C ILE A 28 8.47 3.53 -5.64
N LYS A 29 9.43 4.39 -5.94
CA LYS A 29 10.22 5.09 -4.93
C LYS A 29 9.44 6.31 -4.49
N ASP A 30 9.45 6.55 -3.18
CA ASP A 30 8.82 7.71 -2.58
C ASP A 30 9.86 8.67 -2.03
N GLY A 31 9.42 9.90 -1.73
CA GLY A 31 10.27 10.88 -1.06
C GLY A 31 10.57 10.49 0.38
N THR A 32 11.08 11.44 1.16
CA THR A 32 11.13 11.25 2.61
C THR A 32 10.78 12.56 3.30
N ASN A 33 10.23 12.47 4.50
CA ASN A 33 9.70 13.62 5.26
C ASN A 33 8.58 14.37 4.52
N ASP A 34 7.76 13.67 3.77
CA ASP A 34 6.55 14.08 3.02
C ASP A 34 5.25 13.77 3.76
N ILE A 35 5.35 13.16 4.95
CA ILE A 35 4.22 12.79 5.81
C ILE A 35 3.27 13.95 6.03
N TRP A 36 1.99 13.66 5.91
CA TRP A 36 0.89 14.55 6.26
C TRP A 36 0.48 14.35 7.71
N HIS A 37 0.25 15.45 8.43
CA HIS A 37 -0.19 15.46 9.81
C HIS A 37 -1.49 16.25 9.93
N TRP A 38 -2.57 15.58 10.32
CA TRP A 38 -3.82 16.20 10.71
C TRP A 38 -3.72 16.63 12.17
N ALA A 39 -3.62 17.94 12.40
CA ALA A 39 -3.35 18.49 13.71
C ALA A 39 -4.27 19.65 14.05
N GLN A 40 -4.50 19.86 15.34
CA GLN A 40 -5.18 21.06 15.82
C GLN A 40 -4.19 22.24 15.94
N SER A 41 -4.61 23.42 15.47
CA SER A 41 -3.95 24.69 15.73
C SER A 41 -4.96 25.66 16.30
N GLY A 42 -4.82 26.01 17.59
CA GLY A 42 -5.86 26.74 18.31
C GLY A 42 -7.14 25.91 18.40
N THR A 43 -8.22 26.37 17.75
CA THR A 43 -9.50 25.65 17.68
C THR A 43 -9.74 24.95 16.35
N ALA A 44 -8.90 25.19 15.34
CA ALA A 44 -9.08 24.67 13.99
C ALA A 44 -8.23 23.42 13.74
N TRP A 45 -8.76 22.51 12.95
CA TRP A 45 -8.04 21.33 12.47
C TRP A 45 -7.62 21.52 11.02
N SER A 46 -6.39 21.12 10.69
CA SER A 46 -5.83 21.29 9.35
C SER A 46 -4.72 20.29 9.08
N TRP A 47 -4.55 19.97 7.80
CA TRP A 47 -3.41 19.22 7.29
C TRP A 47 -2.13 20.06 7.31
N ARG A 48 -1.03 19.46 7.77
CA ARG A 48 0.33 19.98 7.66
C ARG A 48 1.15 18.93 6.89
N GLY A 49 1.66 19.27 5.72
CA GLY A 49 2.51 18.37 4.95
C GLY A 49 3.98 18.47 5.36
N ASN A 50 4.79 17.60 4.79
CA ASN A 50 6.25 17.57 4.94
C ASN A 50 6.73 17.43 6.40
N VAL A 51 6.08 16.55 7.16
CA VAL A 51 6.43 16.29 8.56
C VAL A 51 7.48 15.18 8.62
N GLY A 52 8.59 15.41 9.32
CA GLY A 52 9.72 14.46 9.40
C GLY A 52 9.84 13.69 10.71
N ASP A 53 8.86 13.78 11.61
CA ASP A 53 8.95 13.23 12.98
C ASP A 53 8.38 11.80 13.13
N LYS A 54 7.85 11.20 12.06
CA LYS A 54 7.32 9.82 12.04
C LYS A 54 8.05 8.90 11.04
N PRO A 55 9.36 8.65 11.21
CA PRO A 55 10.11 7.82 10.25
C PRO A 55 9.56 6.39 10.10
N ASN A 56 8.84 5.87 11.10
CA ASN A 56 8.21 4.54 11.09
C ASN A 56 7.01 4.40 10.15
N ILE A 57 6.48 5.50 9.59
CA ILE A 57 5.42 5.48 8.57
C ILE A 57 5.81 6.24 7.29
N ASP A 58 7.00 6.83 7.24
CA ASP A 58 7.60 7.52 6.08
C ASP A 58 7.99 6.43 5.05
N ILE A 59 7.15 6.20 4.04
CA ILE A 59 7.32 5.19 3.02
C ILE A 59 8.50 5.58 2.13
N THR A 60 9.33 4.61 1.77
CA THR A 60 10.47 4.84 0.86
C THR A 60 10.33 4.04 -0.43
N GLU A 61 9.61 2.92 -0.37
CA GLU A 61 9.31 2.10 -1.53
C GLU A 61 8.04 1.27 -1.35
N VAL A 62 7.26 1.16 -2.42
CA VAL A 62 6.32 0.06 -2.62
C VAL A 62 6.75 -0.70 -3.86
N SER A 63 6.91 -2.02 -3.75
CA SER A 63 7.43 -2.84 -4.85
C SER A 63 6.77 -4.20 -4.95
N TYR A 64 6.85 -4.78 -6.14
CA TYR A 64 6.47 -6.16 -6.35
C TYR A 64 7.49 -6.89 -7.22
N SER A 65 7.55 -8.20 -7.07
CA SER A 65 8.18 -9.12 -8.01
C SER A 65 7.22 -10.27 -8.30
N ALA A 66 7.20 -10.75 -9.52
CA ALA A 66 6.38 -11.89 -9.92
C ALA A 66 7.14 -12.82 -10.86
N ASN A 67 6.86 -14.11 -10.73
CA ASN A 67 7.20 -15.16 -11.68
C ASN A 67 5.93 -15.95 -12.00
N GLU A 68 6.05 -17.06 -12.75
CA GLU A 68 4.88 -17.85 -13.18
C GLU A 68 4.00 -18.36 -12.04
N ASN A 69 4.55 -18.51 -10.83
CA ASN A 69 3.85 -19.13 -9.70
C ASN A 69 3.58 -18.17 -8.55
N LYS A 70 4.48 -17.21 -8.32
CA LYS A 70 4.48 -16.38 -7.12
C LYS A 70 4.56 -14.89 -7.45
N LEU A 71 3.79 -14.11 -6.71
CA LEU A 71 3.92 -12.65 -6.62
C LEU A 71 4.31 -12.29 -5.19
N THR A 72 5.35 -11.49 -5.02
CA THR A 72 5.77 -10.92 -3.74
C THR A 72 5.46 -9.43 -3.74
N LEU A 73 4.67 -8.96 -2.79
CA LEU A 73 4.37 -7.54 -2.59
C LEU A 73 5.14 -7.05 -1.35
N THR A 74 5.79 -5.90 -1.48
CA THR A 74 6.66 -5.32 -0.45
C THR A 74 6.31 -3.85 -0.21
N LEU A 75 6.33 -3.45 1.07
CA LEU A 75 6.30 -2.06 1.52
C LEU A 75 7.53 -1.80 2.41
N GLU A 76 8.24 -0.72 2.12
CA GLU A 76 9.39 -0.25 2.91
C GLU A 76 9.13 1.15 3.46
N VAL A 77 9.55 1.36 4.71
CA VAL A 77 9.55 2.66 5.40
C VAL A 77 10.96 3.00 5.84
N LYS A 78 11.22 4.29 6.06
CA LYS A 78 12.52 4.82 6.50
C LYS A 78 12.95 4.33 7.88
N GLY A 79 11.99 4.19 8.80
CA GLY A 79 12.19 3.76 10.17
C GLY A 79 11.98 2.26 10.35
N THR A 80 11.59 1.84 11.56
CA THR A 80 11.27 0.44 11.86
C THR A 80 9.76 0.23 11.89
N ILE A 81 9.29 -0.88 11.33
CA ILE A 81 7.89 -1.32 11.41
C ILE A 81 7.50 -1.52 12.89
N GLN A 82 6.42 -0.89 13.33
CA GLN A 82 6.03 -0.85 14.74
C GLN A 82 4.77 -1.66 15.06
N SER A 83 4.87 -2.61 16.00
CA SER A 83 3.71 -3.38 16.47
C SER A 83 2.82 -2.52 17.38
N SER A 84 1.89 -1.79 16.77
CA SER A 84 0.93 -0.93 17.46
C SER A 84 -0.45 -1.05 16.81
N GLU A 85 -1.49 -1.07 17.63
CA GLU A 85 -2.88 -0.95 17.17
C GLU A 85 -3.18 0.42 16.54
N LYS A 86 -2.32 1.40 16.78
CA LYS A 86 -2.45 2.76 16.24
C LYS A 86 -1.79 2.94 14.89
N ILE A 87 -1.11 1.93 14.38
CA ILE A 87 -0.38 2.02 13.11
C ILE A 87 -0.94 0.98 12.15
N LEU A 88 -1.16 1.40 10.91
CA LEU A 88 -1.56 0.53 9.81
C LEU A 88 -0.62 0.76 8.63
N TYR A 89 -0.12 -0.34 8.07
CA TYR A 89 0.61 -0.36 6.82
C TYR A 89 -0.21 -1.10 5.78
N TYR A 90 -0.22 -0.57 4.56
CA TYR A 90 -1.02 -1.09 3.47
C TYR A 90 -0.25 -0.97 2.16
N ALA A 91 -0.20 -2.04 1.38
CA ALA A 91 0.25 -2.00 -0.01
C ALA A 91 -0.75 -2.73 -0.90
N TYR A 92 -0.90 -2.22 -2.11
CA TYR A 92 -1.83 -2.73 -3.10
C TYR A 92 -1.19 -2.76 -4.47
N TYR A 93 -1.43 -3.87 -5.13
CA TYR A 93 -1.10 -4.08 -6.52
C TYR A 93 -2.38 -4.51 -7.25
N ASN A 94 -2.62 -3.91 -8.40
CA ASN A 94 -3.70 -4.28 -9.31
C ASN A 94 -3.15 -4.45 -10.72
N SER A 95 -3.46 -5.61 -11.29
CA SER A 95 -3.38 -5.86 -12.72
C SER A 95 -4.78 -5.74 -13.33
N THR A 96 -4.87 -5.95 -14.64
CA THR A 96 -6.13 -5.87 -15.39
C THR A 96 -7.26 -6.72 -14.81
N ASP A 97 -6.94 -7.87 -14.20
CA ASP A 97 -7.94 -8.85 -13.72
C ASP A 97 -7.72 -9.36 -12.30
N THR A 98 -6.65 -8.92 -11.62
CA THR A 98 -6.25 -9.46 -10.32
C THR A 98 -5.79 -8.36 -9.36
N GLU A 99 -6.26 -8.44 -8.13
CA GLU A 99 -5.85 -7.56 -7.03
C GLU A 99 -5.04 -8.33 -6.01
N TYR A 100 -4.00 -7.71 -5.46
CA TYR A 100 -3.16 -8.26 -4.41
C TYR A 100 -2.96 -7.19 -3.35
N THR A 101 -3.24 -7.52 -2.10
CA THR A 101 -3.20 -6.58 -0.99
C THR A 101 -2.37 -7.13 0.15
N LEU A 102 -1.51 -6.28 0.72
CA LEU A 102 -0.77 -6.51 1.96
C LEU A 102 -1.29 -5.52 3.01
N MET A 103 -1.59 -6.03 4.20
CA MET A 103 -1.91 -5.24 5.38
C MET A 103 -1.12 -5.70 6.59
N TRP A 104 -0.71 -4.76 7.42
CA TRP A 104 -0.07 -5.09 8.69
C TRP A 104 -0.39 -4.07 9.77
N SER A 105 -0.72 -4.54 10.97
CA SER A 105 -0.98 -3.72 12.15
C SER A 105 -0.83 -4.56 13.42
N ASN A 106 -0.41 -3.94 14.52
CA ASN A 106 -0.40 -4.57 15.85
C ASN A 106 0.29 -5.95 15.90
N GLY A 107 1.44 -6.07 15.23
CA GLY A 107 2.20 -7.33 15.19
C GLY A 107 1.58 -8.43 14.33
N THR A 108 0.46 -8.16 13.66
CA THR A 108 -0.26 -9.12 12.81
C THR A 108 -0.33 -8.59 11.39
N GLY A 109 0.01 -9.45 10.44
CA GLY A 109 -0.10 -9.16 9.02
C GLY A 109 -1.13 -10.05 8.35
N TYR A 110 -1.65 -9.58 7.24
CA TYR A 110 -2.51 -10.35 6.36
C TYR A 110 -2.28 -9.92 4.92
N GLY A 111 -2.38 -10.87 4.00
CA GLY A 111 -2.45 -10.58 2.59
C GLY A 111 -3.57 -11.36 1.95
N TRP A 112 -4.16 -10.80 0.90
CA TRP A 112 -5.06 -11.57 0.04
C TRP A 112 -4.88 -11.17 -1.41
N ALA A 113 -5.18 -12.10 -2.30
CA ALA A 113 -5.33 -11.86 -3.71
C ALA A 113 -6.71 -12.31 -4.19
N THR A 114 -7.29 -11.56 -5.12
CA THR A 114 -8.59 -11.85 -5.71
C THR A 114 -8.54 -11.67 -7.21
N LYS A 115 -9.12 -12.64 -7.90
CA LYS A 115 -9.49 -12.60 -9.32
C LYS A 115 -10.89 -13.17 -9.42
N GLU A 116 -11.69 -12.80 -10.42
CA GLU A 116 -13.07 -13.26 -10.57
C GLU A 116 -13.26 -14.77 -10.21
N GLY A 117 -13.96 -15.04 -9.10
CA GLY A 117 -14.22 -16.40 -8.59
C GLY A 117 -13.06 -17.13 -7.92
N SER A 118 -11.88 -16.52 -7.83
CA SER A 118 -10.64 -17.07 -7.25
C SER A 118 -10.13 -16.21 -6.10
N TYR A 119 -9.60 -16.87 -5.07
CA TYR A 119 -9.08 -16.23 -3.88
C TYR A 119 -7.80 -16.94 -3.44
N ASP A 120 -6.77 -16.18 -3.09
CA ASP A 120 -5.56 -16.68 -2.48
C ASP A 120 -5.26 -15.91 -1.19
N GLU A 121 -4.89 -16.66 -0.16
CA GLU A 121 -4.42 -16.06 1.08
C GLU A 121 -2.91 -15.88 1.00
N GLY A 122 -2.43 -14.68 1.32
CA GLY A 122 -1.01 -14.38 1.36
C GLY A 122 -0.26 -15.31 2.30
N GLN A 123 0.87 -15.81 1.82
CA GLN A 123 1.77 -16.74 2.50
C GLN A 123 3.09 -16.04 2.80
N ASN A 124 3.90 -16.65 3.68
CA ASN A 124 5.26 -16.20 3.97
C ASN A 124 5.36 -14.70 4.30
N LEU A 125 4.39 -14.19 5.07
CA LEU A 125 4.43 -12.82 5.52
C LEU A 125 5.65 -12.62 6.42
N THR A 126 6.50 -11.68 6.02
CA THR A 126 7.74 -11.35 6.72
C THR A 126 7.72 -9.88 7.11
N VAL A 127 8.27 -9.61 8.29
CA VAL A 127 8.50 -8.27 8.81
C VAL A 127 9.94 -8.23 9.27
N SER A 128 10.71 -7.33 8.68
CA SER A 128 12.09 -7.04 9.08
C SER A 128 12.25 -5.53 9.20
N GLU A 129 13.41 -5.06 9.65
CA GLU A 129 13.69 -3.63 9.82
C GLU A 129 13.19 -2.79 8.63
N GLY A 130 12.19 -1.95 8.88
CA GLY A 130 11.56 -1.07 7.89
C GLY A 130 10.78 -1.75 6.76
N LYS A 131 10.63 -3.07 6.73
CA LYS A 131 10.09 -3.79 5.57
C LYS A 131 9.00 -4.78 5.95
N ILE A 132 7.91 -4.79 5.19
CA ILE A 132 6.87 -5.81 5.23
C ILE A 132 6.78 -6.44 3.84
N SER A 133 6.75 -7.76 3.77
CA SER A 133 6.59 -8.49 2.52
C SER A 133 5.63 -9.66 2.68
N VAL A 134 4.87 -9.97 1.64
CA VAL A 134 3.98 -11.14 1.59
C VAL A 134 4.03 -11.76 0.20
N GLU A 135 3.89 -13.09 0.14
CA GLU A 135 3.87 -13.84 -1.11
C GLU A 135 2.47 -14.34 -1.43
N PHE A 136 2.12 -14.40 -2.71
CA PHE A 136 0.86 -14.90 -3.22
C PHE A 136 1.12 -15.91 -4.32
N ASN A 137 0.20 -16.83 -4.53
CA ASN A 137 0.10 -17.52 -5.81
C ASN A 137 -0.38 -16.53 -6.87
N VAL A 138 0.21 -16.59 -8.06
CA VAL A 138 -0.25 -15.78 -9.19
C VAL A 138 -1.60 -16.30 -9.67
N LEU A 139 -2.64 -15.46 -9.60
CA LEU A 139 -3.99 -15.81 -10.04
C LEU A 139 -4.28 -15.41 -11.49
N GLY A 140 -3.51 -14.48 -12.04
CA GLY A 140 -3.78 -13.91 -13.35
C GLY A 140 -2.59 -13.18 -13.93
N ASP A 141 -2.87 -12.24 -14.83
CA ASP A 141 -1.82 -11.44 -15.43
C ASP A 141 -1.11 -10.61 -14.36
N THR A 142 0.20 -10.49 -14.50
CA THR A 142 1.07 -9.69 -13.61
C THR A 142 1.61 -8.44 -14.32
N SER A 143 1.04 -8.09 -15.48
CA SER A 143 1.20 -6.77 -16.05
C SER A 143 0.49 -5.73 -15.16
N LYS A 144 1.30 -4.91 -14.48
CA LYS A 144 0.85 -3.94 -13.49
C LYS A 144 0.04 -2.82 -14.14
N VAL A 145 -1.11 -2.48 -13.55
CA VAL A 145 -1.93 -1.31 -13.90
C VAL A 145 -1.85 -0.25 -12.79
N ASP A 146 -1.81 -0.67 -11.53
CA ASP A 146 -1.67 0.22 -10.38
C ASP A 146 -0.83 -0.44 -9.27
N LEU A 147 0.01 0.35 -8.61
CA LEU A 147 0.74 -0.05 -7.41
C LEU A 147 0.78 1.17 -6.51
N TRP A 148 0.47 0.98 -5.25
CA TRP A 148 0.60 2.04 -4.25
C TRP A 148 0.57 1.45 -2.85
N GLY A 149 0.89 2.28 -1.88
CA GLY A 149 0.75 1.95 -0.48
C GLY A 149 0.46 3.19 0.34
N TYR A 150 0.08 2.96 1.59
CA TYR A 150 0.04 3.99 2.60
C TYR A 150 0.41 3.42 3.95
N ALA A 151 0.90 4.30 4.82
CA ALA A 151 1.16 4.01 6.20
C ALA A 151 0.58 5.14 7.05
N VAL A 152 -0.15 4.79 8.09
CA VAL A 152 -0.86 5.76 8.94
C VAL A 152 -0.60 5.47 10.40
N GLU A 153 -0.49 6.53 11.20
CA GLU A 153 -0.41 6.49 12.66
C GLU A 153 -1.51 7.36 13.26
N TYR A 154 -2.26 6.82 14.22
CA TYR A 154 -3.32 7.53 14.93
C TYR A 154 -2.91 7.84 16.36
N THR A 155 -3.42 8.94 16.93
CA THR A 155 -3.41 9.10 18.39
C THR A 155 -4.44 8.20 19.07
N THR A 156 -5.62 8.07 18.45
CA THR A 156 -6.73 7.21 18.86
C THR A 156 -7.28 6.48 17.65
N PHE A 157 -7.34 5.15 17.72
CA PHE A 157 -7.82 4.31 16.63
C PHE A 157 -9.32 4.54 16.36
N GLY A 158 -9.73 4.52 15.08
CA GLY A 158 -11.10 4.88 14.66
C GLY A 158 -11.33 6.40 14.60
N GLY A 159 -10.27 7.15 14.27
CA GLY A 159 -10.16 8.59 14.36
C GLY A 159 -11.38 9.36 13.86
N GLN A 160 -12.01 10.07 14.78
CA GLN A 160 -12.90 11.18 14.46
C GLN A 160 -12.06 12.35 13.95
N THR A 161 -12.71 13.32 13.29
CA THR A 161 -12.07 14.54 12.75
C THR A 161 -11.39 15.41 13.81
N THR A 162 -11.56 15.07 15.09
CA THR A 162 -11.05 15.77 16.27
C THR A 162 -9.86 15.06 16.95
N ASN A 163 -9.21 14.10 16.29
CA ASN A 163 -8.02 13.43 16.81
C ASN A 163 -6.85 13.60 15.85
N GLU A 164 -5.63 13.73 16.38
CA GLU A 164 -4.44 13.82 15.55
C GLU A 164 -4.11 12.49 14.88
N TRP A 165 -3.67 12.55 13.63
CA TRP A 165 -3.11 11.41 12.92
C TRP A 165 -2.14 11.84 11.84
N TRP A 166 -1.26 10.92 11.48
CA TRP A 166 -0.25 11.07 10.46
C TRP A 166 -0.49 10.04 9.37
N GLY A 167 -0.20 10.40 8.13
CA GLY A 167 -0.31 9.50 7.01
C GLY A 167 0.72 9.82 5.95
N ASP A 168 1.17 8.77 5.29
CA ASP A 168 2.05 8.85 4.14
C ASP A 168 1.57 7.92 3.03
N TRP A 169 1.78 8.31 1.78
CA TRP A 169 1.23 7.64 0.59
C TRP A 169 2.27 7.56 -0.51
N ALA A 170 2.53 6.34 -0.97
CA ALA A 170 3.41 6.11 -2.12
C ALA A 170 2.58 5.62 -3.32
N PRO A 171 2.56 6.32 -4.47
CA PRO A 171 3.18 7.63 -4.67
C PRO A 171 2.34 8.76 -4.05
N ASP A 172 2.97 9.89 -3.73
CA ASP A 172 2.37 11.09 -3.12
C ASP A 172 0.98 11.46 -3.66
N GLN A 173 0.76 11.31 -4.98
CA GLN A 173 -0.48 11.73 -5.63
C GLN A 173 -1.69 10.87 -5.23
N LYS A 174 -1.48 9.75 -4.53
CA LYS A 174 -2.57 8.95 -3.95
C LYS A 174 -3.19 9.63 -2.73
N PHE A 175 -2.47 10.54 -2.08
CA PHE A 175 -3.07 11.41 -1.10
C PHE A 175 -3.95 12.44 -1.81
N THR A 176 -5.26 12.37 -1.55
CA THR A 176 -6.23 13.34 -2.06
C THR A 176 -6.79 14.14 -0.90
N TYR A 177 -6.47 15.44 -0.87
CA TYR A 177 -7.10 16.38 0.05
C TYR A 177 -7.65 17.58 -0.71
N ASP A 178 -8.86 18.00 -0.33
CA ASP A 178 -9.44 19.24 -0.83
C ASP A 178 -8.72 20.42 -0.16
N THR A 179 -7.73 20.97 -0.86
CA THR A 179 -7.28 22.33 -0.60
C THR A 179 -8.41 23.25 -1.05
N GLY A 180 -9.40 23.51 -0.19
CA GLY A 180 -10.48 24.45 -0.48
C GLY A 180 -9.91 25.75 -1.05
N THR A 181 -9.88 25.85 -2.37
CA THR A 181 -9.36 27.01 -3.08
C THR A 181 -10.54 27.98 -3.11
N PRO A 182 -10.37 29.26 -2.72
CA PRO A 182 -11.45 30.23 -2.80
C PRO A 182 -11.73 30.46 -4.29
N GLY A 183 -12.68 29.71 -4.82
CA GLY A 183 -13.20 29.91 -6.17
C GLY A 183 -13.89 31.26 -6.22
N ASN A 184 -13.16 32.29 -6.66
CA ASN A 184 -13.76 33.41 -7.34
C ASN A 184 -14.45 32.86 -8.59
N ASN A 185 -15.76 32.65 -8.52
CA ASN A 185 -16.62 32.86 -9.68
C ASN A 185 -18.06 33.11 -9.24
N GLU A 186 -18.52 34.27 -9.65
CA GLU A 186 -19.88 34.79 -9.50
C GLU A 186 -20.89 33.84 -10.15
N THR A 187 -21.88 33.37 -9.40
CA THR A 187 -23.26 33.11 -9.85
C THR A 187 -24.17 32.96 -8.62
N PRO A 188 -25.30 33.68 -8.52
CA PRO A 188 -26.20 33.59 -7.37
C PRO A 188 -27.14 32.39 -7.55
N GLY A 189 -26.82 31.28 -6.90
CA GLY A 189 -27.66 30.09 -6.80
C GLY A 189 -27.96 29.79 -5.35
N ASN A 190 -29.17 30.11 -4.92
CA ASN A 190 -29.71 29.93 -3.58
C ASN A 190 -29.92 28.43 -3.28
N ASP A 191 -28.95 27.79 -2.63
CA ASP A 191 -29.17 26.59 -1.82
C ASP A 191 -28.31 26.67 -0.57
N SER A 192 -28.97 27.05 0.53
CA SER A 192 -28.36 27.21 1.85
C SER A 192 -28.29 25.86 2.55
N SER A 193 -27.37 25.02 2.10
CA SER A 193 -26.75 24.02 2.96
C SER A 193 -25.25 24.30 2.95
N PRO A 194 -24.61 24.61 4.10
CA PRO A 194 -23.17 24.74 4.13
C PRO A 194 -22.57 23.43 3.60
N PRO A 195 -21.55 23.48 2.72
CA PRO A 195 -20.91 22.26 2.27
C PRO A 195 -20.51 21.46 3.50
N GLU A 196 -21.04 20.23 3.63
CA GLU A 196 -20.59 19.32 4.68
C GLU A 196 -19.07 19.30 4.61
N LYS A 197 -18.42 19.63 5.73
CA LYS A 197 -16.97 19.51 5.86
C LYS A 197 -16.61 18.02 5.79
N LYS A 198 -16.55 17.49 4.57
CA LYS A 198 -16.00 16.19 4.28
C LYS A 198 -14.51 16.28 4.56
N THR A 199 -14.11 15.76 5.71
CA THR A 199 -12.70 15.61 6.05
C THR A 199 -12.05 14.68 5.01
N PRO A 200 -11.07 15.16 4.23
CA PRO A 200 -10.48 14.35 3.16
C PRO A 200 -9.64 13.22 3.76
N GLY A 201 -9.80 11.99 3.24
CA GLY A 201 -8.99 10.81 3.61
C GLY A 201 -9.57 9.91 4.72
N PHE A 202 -10.59 10.34 5.46
CA PHE A 202 -11.13 9.53 6.58
C PHE A 202 -11.99 8.35 6.11
N GLU A 203 -12.79 8.52 5.05
CA GLU A 203 -13.82 7.53 4.68
C GLU A 203 -13.20 6.24 4.11
N VAL A 204 -12.22 6.35 3.21
CA VAL A 204 -11.57 5.19 2.58
C VAL A 204 -10.68 4.45 3.59
N VAL A 205 -9.91 5.18 4.40
CA VAL A 205 -9.01 4.56 5.38
C VAL A 205 -9.80 3.93 6.53
N ALA A 206 -10.88 4.55 7.00
CA ALA A 206 -11.73 3.96 8.04
C ALA A 206 -12.42 2.67 7.57
N VAL A 207 -12.88 2.61 6.30
CA VAL A 207 -13.49 1.39 5.74
C VAL A 207 -12.45 0.29 5.60
N ILE A 208 -11.26 0.56 5.05
CA ILE A 208 -10.19 -0.44 4.90
C ILE A 208 -9.72 -0.94 6.28
N ALA A 209 -9.53 -0.04 7.25
CA ALA A 209 -9.17 -0.40 8.61
C ALA A 209 -10.27 -1.24 9.31
N ALA A 210 -11.55 -0.92 9.09
CA ALA A 210 -12.68 -1.69 9.63
C ALA A 210 -12.74 -3.10 9.04
N VAL A 211 -12.52 -3.25 7.73
CA VAL A 211 -12.46 -4.57 7.06
C VAL A 211 -11.28 -5.40 7.59
N ALA A 212 -10.11 -4.79 7.76
CA ALA A 212 -8.93 -5.47 8.32
C ALA A 212 -9.19 -6.01 9.73
N ILE A 213 -9.85 -5.22 10.58
CA ILE A 213 -10.23 -5.66 11.92
C ILE A 213 -11.25 -6.78 11.89
N ALA A 214 -12.27 -6.69 11.03
CA ALA A 214 -13.25 -7.76 10.90
C ALA A 214 -12.56 -9.09 10.55
N LEU A 215 -11.59 -9.07 9.62
CA LEU A 215 -10.81 -10.24 9.23
C LEU A 215 -9.90 -10.75 10.35
N ILE A 216 -9.18 -9.87 11.05
CA ILE A 216 -8.31 -10.23 12.19
C ILE A 216 -9.12 -10.82 13.35
N LEU A 217 -10.26 -10.22 13.70
CA LEU A 217 -11.13 -10.68 14.78
C LEU A 217 -11.79 -12.02 14.45
N VAL A 218 -12.19 -12.24 13.20
CA VAL A 218 -12.71 -13.54 12.74
C VAL A 218 -11.63 -14.62 12.86
N ARG A 219 -10.38 -14.32 12.52
CA ARG A 219 -9.27 -15.27 12.59
C ARG A 219 -8.87 -15.62 14.03
N ARG A 220 -8.88 -14.66 14.97
CA ARG A 220 -8.60 -14.92 16.39
C ARG A 220 -9.64 -15.79 17.09
N ARG A 221 -10.84 -15.93 16.53
CA ARG A 221 -11.95 -16.74 17.09
C ARG A 221 -12.00 -18.16 16.54
N ARG A 222 -11.24 -18.47 15.48
CA ARG A 222 -11.06 -19.84 14.95
C ARG A 222 -9.77 -20.43 15.48
#